data_AF-A0A957P0T0-F1
#
_entry.id   AF-A0A957P0T0-F1
#
_cell.length_a   1.000
_cell.length_b   1.000
_cell.length_c   1.000
_cell.angle_alpha   90.00
_cell.angle_beta   90.00
_cell.angle_gamma   90.00
#
_symmetry.space_group_name_H-M   'P 1'
#
loop_
_entity.id
_entity.type
_entity.pdbx_description
1 polymer ?
#
loop_
_entity_poly.entity_id
_entity_poly.type
_entity_poly.pdbx_seq_one_letter_code
_entity_poly.pdbx_strand_id
1 'polypeptide(L)'
;SGGLVGLGSDQAAGNNCNNVFNEMKLTALFNKIKYRDPTVMPAWEVLRMGTIEGARAIGLGDQIGSLEVGKQADLILIDLNELNLLPTLEAPIRNIVPN
;
A
#
# COMPACT_ATOMS: atom_id res chain seq x y z
N SER A 1 -16.14 -10.71 3.22
CA SER A 1 -15.93 -11.46 1.96
C SER A 1 -14.44 -11.56 1.74
N GLY A 2 -13.88 -12.76 1.63
CA GLY A 2 -12.45 -12.97 1.39
C GLY A 2 -12.15 -12.95 -0.11
N GLY A 3 -11.09 -12.24 -0.51
CA GLY A 3 -10.63 -12.14 -1.89
C GLY A 3 -9.25 -11.50 -1.94
N LEU A 4 -8.48 -11.79 -2.99
CA LEU A 4 -7.20 -11.13 -3.24
C LEU A 4 -7.49 -9.71 -3.76
N VAL A 5 -6.76 -8.72 -3.23
CA VAL A 5 -6.95 -7.30 -3.56
C VAL A 5 -5.62 -6.72 -4.02
N GLY A 6 -5.64 -6.08 -5.19
CA GLY A 6 -4.55 -5.26 -5.69
C GLY A 6 -5.01 -3.80 -5.86
N LEU A 7 -4.06 -2.87 -5.79
CA LEU A 7 -4.29 -1.45 -6.04
C LEU A 7 -3.83 -1.08 -7.45
N GLY A 8 -4.61 -0.25 -8.14
CA GLY A 8 -4.27 0.29 -9.45
C GLY A 8 -4.74 1.73 -9.57
N SER A 9 -3.91 2.57 -10.17
CA SER A 9 -4.23 3.99 -10.39
C SER A 9 -5.30 4.22 -11.46
N ASP A 10 -5.67 3.18 -12.22
CA ASP A 10 -6.46 3.31 -13.45
C ASP A 10 -5.80 4.28 -14.46
N GLN A 11 -6.54 4.72 -15.46
CA GLN A 11 -6.10 5.60 -16.54
C GLN A 11 -5.65 6.98 -16.06
N ALA A 12 -4.53 7.44 -16.62
CA ALA A 12 -3.93 8.72 -16.29
C ALA A 12 -4.88 9.91 -16.50
N ALA A 13 -5.79 9.88 -17.48
CA ALA A 13 -6.76 10.98 -17.70
C ALA A 13 -7.92 10.99 -16.68
N GLY A 14 -8.16 9.86 -16.00
CA GLY A 14 -9.22 9.71 -15.00
C GLY A 14 -8.73 9.99 -13.58
N ASN A 15 -7.50 9.59 -13.25
CA ASN A 15 -6.85 9.85 -11.96
C ASN A 15 -6.04 11.16 -11.97
N ASN A 16 -5.50 11.54 -13.14
CA ASN A 16 -4.54 12.63 -13.32
C ASN A 16 -3.21 12.43 -12.57
N CYS A 17 -3.00 11.27 -11.94
CA CYS A 17 -1.78 10.91 -11.26
C CYS A 17 -1.56 9.39 -11.29
N ASN A 18 -0.38 8.94 -11.74
CA ASN A 18 0.02 7.54 -11.64
C ASN A 18 0.86 7.33 -10.37
N ASN A 19 0.25 7.54 -9.20
CA ASN A 19 0.94 7.48 -7.91
C ASN A 19 0.27 6.48 -6.95
N VAL A 20 0.89 5.32 -6.79
CA VAL A 20 0.38 4.23 -5.92
C VAL A 20 0.35 4.64 -4.44
N PHE A 21 1.19 5.58 -3.98
CA PHE A 21 1.08 6.10 -2.60
C PHE A 21 -0.21 6.87 -2.37
N ASN A 22 -0.70 7.59 -3.38
CA ASN A 22 -2.01 8.25 -3.29
C ASN A 22 -3.13 7.22 -3.26
N GLU A 23 -3.06 6.16 -4.08
CA GLU A 23 -4.04 5.07 -4.06
C GLU A 23 -4.09 4.37 -2.70
N MET A 24 -2.93 4.12 -2.09
CA MET A 24 -2.86 3.57 -0.73
C MET A 24 -3.52 4.51 0.29
N LYS A 25 -3.21 5.81 0.26
CA LYS A 25 -3.83 6.80 1.16
C LYS A 25 -5.35 6.85 1.00
N LEU A 26 -5.85 6.91 -0.24
CA LEU A 26 -7.28 6.97 -0.53
C LEU A 26 -7.99 5.68 -0.09
N THR A 27 -7.36 4.52 -0.33
CA THR A 27 -7.88 3.22 0.13
C THR A 27 -8.08 3.18 1.64
N ALA A 28 -7.08 3.64 2.41
CA ALA A 28 -7.18 3.69 3.86
C ALA A 28 -8.28 4.66 4.32
N LEU A 29 -8.27 5.90 3.82
CA LEU A 29 -9.18 6.96 4.26
C LEU A 29 -10.64 6.67 3.90
N PHE A 30 -10.93 6.25 2.66
CA PHE A 30 -12.32 6.02 2.23
C PHE A 30 -12.96 4.86 2.98
N ASN A 31 -12.21 3.80 3.30
CA ASN A 31 -12.75 2.72 4.12
C ASN A 31 -13.04 3.19 5.54
N LYS A 32 -12.15 3.96 6.17
CA LYS A 32 -12.41 4.54 7.51
C LYS A 32 -13.65 5.42 7.52
N ILE A 33 -13.84 6.26 6.50
CA ILE A 33 -15.01 7.13 6.37
C ILE A 33 -16.28 6.29 6.19
N LYS A 34 -16.25 5.30 5.27
CA LYS A 34 -17.39 4.43 4.96
C LYS A 34 -17.88 3.65 6.19
N TYR A 35 -16.95 3.09 6.96
CA TYR A 35 -17.27 2.27 8.13
C TYR A 35 -17.39 3.10 9.42
N ARG A 36 -17.07 4.40 9.39
CA ARG A 36 -17.01 5.31 10.55
C ARG A 36 -16.13 4.76 11.67
N ASP A 37 -15.04 4.10 11.29
CA ASP A 37 -14.13 3.42 12.20
C ASP A 37 -12.68 3.74 11.78
N PRO A 38 -11.87 4.39 12.63
CA PRO A 38 -10.48 4.71 12.29
C PRO A 38 -9.55 3.48 12.32
N THR A 39 -10.01 2.35 12.84
CA THR A 39 -9.21 1.13 13.01
C THR A 39 -9.25 0.22 11.78
N VAL A 40 -10.22 0.40 10.88
CA VAL A 40 -10.29 -0.37 9.63
C VAL A 40 -9.24 0.10 8.62
N MET A 41 -8.75 -0.84 7.80
CA MET A 41 -7.71 -0.61 6.80
C MET A 41 -6.47 0.10 7.36
N PRO A 42 -5.78 -0.50 8.34
CA PRO A 42 -4.53 0.03 8.86
C PRO A 42 -3.46 0.11 7.77
N ALA A 43 -2.50 1.02 7.94
CA ALA A 43 -1.48 1.35 6.95
C ALA A 43 -0.71 0.11 6.46
N TRP A 44 -0.35 -0.81 7.36
CA TRP A 44 0.37 -2.04 7.02
C TRP A 44 -0.44 -2.97 6.12
N GLU A 45 -1.77 -3.03 6.27
CA GLU A 45 -2.63 -3.89 5.45
C GLU A 45 -2.74 -3.33 4.04
N VAL A 46 -2.89 -2.01 3.92
CA VAL A 46 -2.91 -1.32 2.62
C VAL A 46 -1.56 -1.42 1.91
N LEU A 47 -0.43 -1.36 2.65
CA LEU A 47 0.89 -1.62 2.08
C LEU A 47 0.99 -3.03 1.50
N ARG A 48 0.38 -4.04 2.14
CA ARG A 48 0.30 -5.39 1.58
C ARG A 48 -0.56 -5.43 0.31
N MET A 49 -1.66 -4.69 0.24
CA MET A 49 -2.48 -4.55 -0.98
C MET A 49 -1.69 -3.94 -2.14
N GLY A 50 -0.82 -2.98 -1.85
CA GLY A 50 0.10 -2.38 -2.83
C GLY A 50 1.33 -3.25 -3.19
N THR A 51 1.55 -4.37 -2.50
CA THR A 51 2.72 -5.25 -2.68
C THR A 51 2.29 -6.71 -2.86
N ILE A 52 2.38 -7.54 -1.81
CA ILE A 52 2.20 -8.98 -1.90
C ILE A 52 0.77 -9.42 -2.27
N GLU A 53 -0.28 -8.75 -1.79
CA GLU A 53 -1.65 -9.12 -2.17
C GLU A 53 -1.95 -8.71 -3.61
N GLY A 54 -1.40 -7.58 -4.08
CA GLY A 54 -1.45 -7.19 -5.48
C GLY A 54 -0.73 -8.18 -6.39
N ALA A 55 0.49 -8.61 -6.01
CA ALA A 55 1.24 -9.64 -6.73
C ALA A 55 0.47 -10.96 -6.82
N ARG A 56 -0.18 -11.40 -5.73
CA ARG A 56 -1.04 -12.58 -5.72
C ARG A 56 -2.27 -12.40 -6.61
N ALA A 57 -2.90 -11.24 -6.60
CA ALA A 57 -4.08 -10.94 -7.42
C ALA A 57 -3.81 -11.07 -8.92
N ILE A 58 -2.57 -10.81 -9.37
CA ILE A 58 -2.14 -10.96 -10.76
C ILE A 58 -1.39 -12.27 -11.07
N GLY A 59 -1.35 -13.22 -10.12
CA GLY A 59 -0.70 -14.52 -10.31
C GLY A 59 0.83 -14.51 -10.27
N LEU A 60 1.45 -13.42 -9.81
CA LEU A 60 2.91 -13.28 -9.66
C LEU A 60 3.39 -13.40 -8.20
N GLY A 61 2.51 -13.82 -7.28
CA GLY A 61 2.78 -13.87 -5.85
C GLY A 61 3.97 -14.73 -5.44
N ASP A 62 4.37 -15.71 -6.25
CA ASP A 62 5.55 -16.57 -6.00
C ASP A 62 6.86 -15.94 -6.52
N GLN A 63 6.77 -14.89 -7.34
CA GLN A 63 7.91 -14.26 -7.99
C GLN A 63 8.24 -12.88 -7.40
N ILE A 64 7.24 -12.10 -6.99
CA ILE A 64 7.41 -10.70 -6.56
C ILE A 64 6.57 -10.37 -5.32
N GLY A 65 6.61 -9.11 -4.88
CA GLY A 65 5.71 -8.53 -3.89
C GLY A 65 6.12 -8.73 -2.42
N SER A 66 7.15 -9.52 -2.12
CA SER A 66 7.75 -9.61 -0.79
C SER A 66 9.24 -9.91 -0.84
N LEU A 67 9.95 -9.59 0.26
CA LEU A 67 11.38 -9.82 0.42
C LEU A 67 11.63 -11.22 0.97
N GLU A 68 11.65 -12.21 0.08
CA GLU A 68 11.85 -13.61 0.42
C GLU A 68 12.88 -14.24 -0.51
N VAL A 69 13.65 -15.20 0.02
CA VAL A 69 14.65 -15.93 -0.77
C VAL A 69 13.99 -16.64 -1.94
N GLY A 70 14.53 -16.46 -3.15
CA GLY A 70 14.01 -17.06 -4.38
C GLY A 70 13.09 -16.16 -5.21
N LYS A 71 12.61 -15.04 -4.66
CA LYS A 71 11.87 -14.02 -5.40
C LYS A 71 12.79 -13.07 -6.17
N GLN A 72 12.23 -12.37 -7.15
CA GLN A 72 12.91 -11.32 -7.90
C GLN A 72 13.21 -10.12 -6.99
N ALA A 73 14.29 -9.39 -7.32
CA ALA A 73 14.78 -8.26 -6.54
C ALA A 73 14.05 -6.94 -6.90
N ASP A 74 12.73 -6.93 -6.78
CA ASP A 74 11.89 -5.74 -7.03
C ASP A 74 11.80 -4.89 -5.76
N LEU A 75 12.73 -3.94 -5.62
CA LEU A 75 12.93 -3.18 -4.40
C LEU A 75 12.74 -1.68 -4.62
N ILE A 76 12.17 -1.01 -3.62
CA ILE A 76 12.21 0.45 -3.50
C ILE A 76 12.82 0.82 -2.15
N LEU A 77 13.57 1.91 -2.11
CA LEU A 77 14.06 2.52 -0.87
C LEU A 77 13.31 3.82 -0.65
N ILE A 78 12.83 4.03 0.57
CA ILE A 78 12.11 5.24 0.97
C ILE A 78 12.92 5.92 2.07
N ASP A 79 13.29 7.18 1.86
CA ASP A 79 13.89 7.99 2.91
C ASP A 79 12.81 8.50 3.86
N LEU A 80 12.91 8.13 5.14
CA LEU A 80 11.95 8.50 6.18
C LEU A 80 12.37 9.78 6.93
N ASN A 81 13.49 10.42 6.58
CA ASN A 81 14.00 11.63 7.22
C ASN A 81 13.35 12.92 6.68
N GLU A 82 12.44 12.82 5.72
CA GLU A 82 11.69 13.95 5.19
C GLU A 82 10.69 14.51 6.20
N LEU A 83 10.53 15.84 6.25
CA LEU A 83 9.74 16.53 7.28
C LEU A 83 8.29 16.05 7.37
N ASN A 84 7.69 15.67 6.25
CA ASN A 84 6.32 15.17 6.18
C ASN A 84 6.15 13.73 6.68
N LEU A 85 7.26 13.01 6.92
CA LEU A 85 7.28 11.64 7.43
C LEU A 85 7.75 11.58 8.89
N LEU A 86 8.10 12.70 9.51
CA LEU A 86 8.48 12.77 10.91
C LEU A 86 7.26 13.02 11.83
N PRO A 87 7.23 12.43 13.04
CA PRO A 87 8.18 11.44 13.56
C PRO A 87 8.01 10.06 12.91
N THR A 88 9.12 9.36 12.69
CA THR A 88 9.09 7.99 12.19
C THR A 88 8.62 7.03 13.28
N LEU A 89 7.52 6.31 13.03
CA LEU A 89 6.99 5.30 13.94
C LEU A 89 7.37 3.90 13.45
N GLU A 90 8.16 3.18 14.25
CA GLU A 90 8.68 1.87 13.85
C GLU A 90 7.62 0.75 13.94
N ALA A 91 6.68 0.83 14.91
CA ALA A 91 5.65 -0.18 15.08
C ALA A 91 4.33 0.38 15.66
N PRO A 92 3.16 0.10 15.05
CA PRO A 92 3.00 -0.43 13.69
C PRO A 92 3.45 0.61 12.64
N ILE A 93 3.94 0.17 11.48
CA ILE A 93 4.31 1.07 10.37
C ILE A 93 3.11 1.92 9.96
N ARG A 94 3.25 3.25 10.05
CA ARG A 94 2.20 4.23 9.68
C ARG A 94 2.66 5.25 8.63
N ASN A 95 3.95 5.56 8.59
CA ASN A 95 4.46 6.69 7.81
C ASN A 95 4.40 6.44 6.29
N ILE A 96 4.49 5.19 5.84
CA ILE A 96 4.53 4.83 4.41
C ILE A 96 3.16 4.98 3.73
N VAL A 97 2.08 4.71 4.46
CA VAL A 97 0.70 4.90 4.00
C VAL A 97 0.04 5.95 4.89
N PRO A 98 0.01 7.22 4.47
CA PRO A 98 -0.61 8.27 5.25
C PRO A 98 -2.10 7.97 5.41
N ASN A 99 -2.61 7.90 6.64
CA ASN A 99 -4.00 7.52 6.89
C ASN A 99 -4.60 8.11 8.15
#